data_AF-A0A346QWH5-F1
#
_entry.id   AF-A0A346QWH5-F1
#
_cell.length_a   1.000
_cell.length_b   1.000
_cell.length_c   1.000
_cell.angle_alpha   90.00
_cell.angle_beta   90.00
_cell.angle_gamma   90.00
#
_symmetry.space_group_name_H-M   'P 1'
#
loop_
_entity.id
_entity.type
_entity.pdbx_description
1 polymer ?
#
loop_
_entity_poly.entity_id
_entity_poly.type
_entity_poly.pdbx_seq_one_letter_code
_entity_poly.pdbx_strand_id
1 'polypeptide(L)'
;MLKKSPLITIIAALIIICIVVIFFAGKDDSLESAVRSYEKGNYVSAITALNKLLISADYDSGEKIYYYRCKSLNSLAEELEEDYADELGKASLENKDKPEFEKYKLKIEKKLKALNNKTGADLEFIPEPKKSRIASKGLFYNEFVSRYRGSQFIEDLDFYEIKKIASADQTRVFDYMNRFYKKYPGSNYTHQIITVLFNAIKNGTVITGSSSEFLKTLINDFAVRYPTSQEVSHLYTSIGDSVNLRNSPGVTGALAGKTVKDELLIQIEKSMDMMQIGDTRDYWYKVATLRGVNGWIFGKFLKPLDLQNIAVSNKQEVWSFEDYFASWSDSNTPENWNHIKDSDFSAVSFKKSSGGSILIFNTKGIANTGLYNRINTSKIFKLMVRARFVSGDPVILAVYTLEKGDIFFIKLDNEKIEVNGRGIPINGTDWHNYELSSEDGKFGILSIDGQLISGRIPPAANKLFDNRGIYMLYQSAGSISSCEIEFIKVR
;
A
#
# COMPACT_ATOMS: atom_id res chain seq x y z
N MET A 1 64.66 -40.62 -17.57
CA MET A 1 63.77 -39.70 -18.30
C MET A 1 62.32 -40.12 -18.06
N LEU A 2 61.64 -39.55 -17.06
CA LEU A 2 60.19 -39.69 -16.87
C LEU A 2 59.53 -38.41 -17.40
N LYS A 3 58.62 -38.57 -18.38
CA LYS A 3 57.95 -37.49 -19.09
C LYS A 3 57.14 -36.64 -18.11
N LYS A 4 57.60 -35.41 -17.84
CA LYS A 4 56.91 -34.38 -17.02
C LYS A 4 55.62 -33.83 -17.66
N SER A 5 55.23 -34.35 -18.83
CA SER A 5 54.12 -33.82 -19.64
C SER A 5 52.72 -34.03 -19.04
N PRO A 6 52.33 -35.19 -18.48
CA PRO A 6 50.95 -35.39 -18.03
C PRO A 6 50.63 -34.62 -16.74
N LEU A 7 51.62 -34.45 -15.85
CA LEU A 7 51.43 -33.80 -14.57
C LEU A 7 51.15 -32.29 -14.72
N ILE A 8 51.84 -31.65 -15.66
CA ILE A 8 51.64 -30.21 -15.95
C ILE A 8 50.26 -29.98 -16.58
N THR A 9 49.78 -30.88 -17.44
CA THR A 9 48.45 -30.78 -18.05
C THR A 9 47.33 -30.96 -17.03
N ILE A 10 47.50 -31.88 -16.07
CA ILE A 10 46.53 -32.11 -14.98
C ILE A 10 46.48 -30.90 -14.04
N ILE A 11 47.63 -30.34 -13.68
CA ILE A 11 47.70 -29.14 -12.83
C ILE A 11 47.09 -27.93 -13.55
N ALA A 12 47.37 -27.74 -14.84
CA ALA A 12 46.76 -26.68 -15.63
C ALA A 12 45.23 -26.85 -15.75
N ALA A 13 44.74 -28.07 -15.95
CA ALA A 13 43.31 -28.36 -15.97
C ALA A 13 42.64 -28.10 -14.61
N LEU A 14 43.28 -28.47 -13.50
CA LEU A 14 42.81 -28.16 -12.14
C LEU A 14 42.80 -26.66 -11.86
N ILE A 15 43.80 -25.91 -12.32
CA ILE A 15 43.83 -24.45 -12.19
C ILE A 15 42.73 -23.81 -13.03
N ILE A 16 42.49 -24.28 -14.25
CA ILE A 16 41.39 -23.79 -15.09
C ILE A 16 40.03 -24.13 -14.46
N ILE A 17 39.85 -25.34 -13.93
CA ILE A 17 38.64 -25.73 -13.20
C ILE A 17 38.46 -24.87 -11.95
N CYS A 18 39.51 -24.64 -11.16
CA CYS A 18 39.45 -23.75 -10.00
C CYS A 18 39.16 -22.30 -10.40
N ILE A 19 39.73 -21.79 -11.49
CA ILE A 19 39.44 -20.44 -12.00
C ILE A 19 38.00 -20.37 -12.50
N VAL A 20 37.49 -21.39 -13.19
CA VAL A 20 36.10 -21.47 -13.64
C VAL A 20 35.16 -21.56 -12.43
N VAL A 21 35.47 -22.39 -11.44
CA VAL A 21 34.69 -22.52 -10.20
C VAL A 21 34.73 -21.23 -9.40
N ILE A 22 35.87 -20.54 -9.28
CA ILE A 22 35.99 -19.24 -8.61
C ILE A 22 35.31 -18.12 -9.42
N PHE A 23 35.34 -18.17 -10.75
CA PHE A 23 34.67 -17.21 -11.62
C PHE A 23 33.13 -17.38 -11.63
N PHE A 24 32.66 -18.62 -11.48
CA PHE A 24 31.23 -18.92 -11.31
C PHE A 24 30.76 -18.76 -9.86
N ALA A 25 31.59 -19.05 -8.86
CA ALA A 25 31.30 -18.80 -7.44
C ALA A 25 31.47 -17.32 -7.04
N GLY A 26 32.24 -16.53 -7.80
CA GLY A 26 32.31 -15.07 -7.67
C GLY A 26 31.13 -14.34 -8.35
N LYS A 27 30.30 -15.06 -9.10
CA LYS A 27 28.97 -14.62 -9.55
C LYS A 27 27.91 -15.25 -8.66
N ASP A 28 27.92 -14.88 -7.39
CA ASP A 28 26.71 -15.05 -6.59
C ASP A 28 25.64 -14.14 -7.20
N ASP A 29 24.80 -14.69 -8.08
CA ASP A 29 23.48 -14.16 -8.44
C ASP A 29 22.62 -14.26 -7.16
N SER A 30 22.96 -13.46 -6.14
CA SER A 30 22.24 -13.34 -4.87
C SER A 30 21.27 -12.18 -4.95
N LEU A 31 20.25 -12.17 -4.08
CA LEU A 31 19.31 -11.05 -4.02
C LEU A 31 20.05 -9.72 -3.79
N GLU A 32 21.08 -9.72 -2.94
CA GLU A 32 21.87 -8.52 -2.65
C GLU A 32 22.67 -8.03 -3.86
N SER A 33 23.27 -8.93 -4.66
CA SER A 33 24.01 -8.53 -5.86
C SER A 33 23.08 -8.00 -6.95
N ALA A 34 21.87 -8.54 -7.05
CA ALA A 34 20.83 -8.04 -7.94
C ALA A 34 20.34 -6.64 -7.52
N VAL A 35 20.11 -6.42 -6.21
CA VAL A 35 19.77 -5.10 -5.66
C VAL A 35 20.90 -4.09 -5.89
N ARG A 36 22.15 -4.45 -5.65
CA ARG A 36 23.30 -3.59 -5.97
C ARG A 36 23.39 -3.24 -7.45
N SER A 37 22.96 -4.15 -8.33
CA SER A 37 22.89 -3.86 -9.78
C SER A 37 21.83 -2.81 -10.08
N TYR A 38 20.67 -2.89 -9.43
CA TYR A 38 19.62 -1.86 -9.49
C TYR A 38 20.14 -0.50 -8.99
N GLU A 39 20.77 -0.47 -7.80
CA GLU A 39 21.30 0.77 -7.21
C GLU A 39 22.37 1.45 -8.06
N LYS A 40 23.12 0.68 -8.87
CA LYS A 40 24.12 1.17 -9.81
C LYS A 40 23.54 1.62 -11.16
N GLY A 41 22.22 1.60 -11.35
CA GLY A 41 21.57 1.90 -12.63
C GLY A 41 21.62 0.77 -13.66
N ASN A 42 22.15 -0.41 -13.32
CA ASN A 42 22.22 -1.54 -14.25
C ASN A 42 20.92 -2.34 -14.28
N TYR A 43 19.81 -1.69 -14.64
CA TYR A 43 18.45 -2.22 -14.47
C TYR A 43 18.19 -3.51 -15.26
N VAL A 44 18.68 -3.62 -16.50
CA VAL A 44 18.54 -4.84 -17.32
C VAL A 44 19.21 -6.04 -16.66
N SER A 45 20.42 -5.84 -16.11
CA SER A 45 21.15 -6.88 -15.40
C SER A 45 20.45 -7.27 -14.10
N ALA A 46 19.94 -6.28 -13.37
CA ALA A 46 19.14 -6.50 -12.16
C ALA A 46 17.91 -7.37 -12.46
N ILE A 47 17.08 -7.01 -13.45
CA ILE A 47 15.89 -7.79 -13.83
C ILE A 47 16.27 -9.22 -14.22
N THR A 48 17.34 -9.39 -15.00
CA THR A 48 17.78 -10.72 -15.44
C THR A 48 18.21 -11.60 -14.27
N ALA A 49 18.95 -11.05 -13.30
CA ALA A 49 19.36 -11.78 -12.10
C ALA A 49 18.14 -12.11 -11.21
N LEU A 50 17.24 -11.16 -11.01
CA LEU A 50 16.02 -11.33 -10.23
C LEU A 50 15.10 -12.41 -10.81
N ASN A 51 14.95 -12.47 -12.14
CA ASN A 51 14.15 -13.51 -12.79
C ASN A 51 14.71 -14.92 -12.56
N LYS A 52 16.04 -15.09 -12.51
CA LYS A 52 16.66 -16.39 -12.20
C LYS A 52 16.42 -16.78 -10.74
N LEU A 53 16.63 -15.82 -9.83
CA LEU A 53 16.46 -16.02 -8.39
C LEU A 53 15.03 -16.40 -8.02
N LEU A 54 14.05 -15.92 -8.78
CA LEU A 54 12.63 -16.17 -8.53
C LEU A 54 12.27 -17.66 -8.50
N ILE A 55 12.99 -18.51 -9.23
CA ILE A 55 12.71 -19.95 -9.36
C ILE A 55 12.93 -20.68 -8.02
N SER A 56 13.92 -20.24 -7.23
CA SER A 56 14.34 -20.88 -5.98
C SER A 56 14.03 -20.04 -4.74
N ALA A 57 13.34 -18.91 -4.88
CA ALA A 57 13.08 -18.01 -3.79
C ALA A 57 12.05 -18.58 -2.80
N ASP A 58 12.35 -18.44 -1.50
CA ASP A 58 11.33 -18.57 -0.46
C ASP A 58 10.32 -17.41 -0.52
N TYR A 59 9.30 -17.45 0.34
CA TYR A 59 8.22 -16.47 0.27
C TYR A 59 8.70 -15.02 0.47
N ASP A 60 9.47 -14.75 1.53
CA ASP A 60 9.94 -13.41 1.89
C ASP A 60 10.99 -12.86 0.90
N SER A 61 11.93 -13.70 0.46
CA SER A 61 12.90 -13.33 -0.57
C SER A 61 12.20 -13.11 -1.90
N GLY A 62 11.19 -13.93 -2.22
CA GLY A 62 10.34 -13.77 -3.39
C GLY A 62 9.64 -12.42 -3.42
N GLU A 63 9.05 -11.98 -2.28
CA GLU A 63 8.38 -10.69 -2.15
C GLU A 63 9.31 -9.54 -2.56
N LYS A 64 10.54 -9.53 -2.03
CA LYS A 64 11.57 -8.55 -2.38
C LYS A 64 11.99 -8.65 -3.84
N ILE A 65 12.12 -9.85 -4.39
CA ILE A 65 12.46 -10.07 -5.80
C ILE A 65 11.42 -9.42 -6.71
N TYR A 66 10.12 -9.65 -6.46
CA TYR A 66 9.05 -9.02 -7.25
C TYR A 66 9.08 -7.50 -7.13
N TYR A 67 9.25 -6.96 -5.92
CA TYR A 67 9.38 -5.53 -5.69
C TYR A 67 10.51 -4.93 -6.53
N TYR A 68 11.72 -5.49 -6.47
CA TYR A 68 12.87 -4.99 -7.23
C TYR A 68 12.75 -5.24 -8.74
N ARG A 69 12.02 -6.27 -9.20
CA ARG A 69 11.69 -6.44 -10.62
C ARG A 69 10.86 -5.27 -11.13
N CYS A 70 9.81 -4.90 -10.40
CA CYS A 70 8.96 -3.76 -10.73
C CYS A 70 9.75 -2.45 -10.70
N LYS A 71 10.49 -2.21 -9.61
CA LYS A 71 11.28 -0.99 -9.43
C LYS A 71 12.35 -0.83 -10.51
N SER A 72 13.06 -1.91 -10.85
CA SER A 72 14.06 -1.90 -11.92
C SER A 72 13.42 -1.64 -13.29
N LEU A 73 12.22 -2.17 -13.54
CA LEU A 73 11.52 -1.95 -14.80
C LEU A 73 11.04 -0.49 -14.93
N ASN A 74 10.51 0.08 -13.85
CA ASN A 74 10.08 1.48 -13.83
C ASN A 74 11.27 2.44 -14.01
N SER A 75 12.38 2.20 -13.31
CA SER A 75 13.59 3.01 -13.48
C SER A 75 14.24 2.82 -14.85
N LEU A 76 14.18 1.62 -15.44
CA LEU A 76 14.60 1.41 -16.83
C LEU A 76 13.72 2.18 -17.82
N ALA A 77 12.41 2.24 -17.59
CA ALA A 77 11.52 3.04 -18.43
C ALA A 77 11.89 4.53 -18.37
N GLU A 78 12.18 5.05 -17.17
CA GLU A 78 12.61 6.45 -16.97
C GLU A 78 13.95 6.75 -17.64
N GLU A 79 14.96 5.89 -17.47
CA GLU A 79 16.25 6.01 -18.16
C GLU A 79 16.05 6.07 -19.69
N LEU A 80 15.18 5.23 -20.23
CA LEU A 80 14.85 5.25 -21.66
C LEU A 80 14.10 6.52 -22.07
N GLU A 81 13.24 7.08 -21.21
CA GLU A 81 12.54 8.34 -21.49
C GLU A 81 13.46 9.56 -21.53
N GLU A 82 14.55 9.51 -20.77
CA GLU A 82 15.64 10.48 -20.81
C GLU A 82 16.49 10.29 -22.06
N ASP A 83 16.96 9.06 -22.32
CA ASP A 83 17.78 8.71 -23.48
C ASP A 83 17.11 9.03 -24.83
N TYR A 84 15.78 8.86 -24.90
CA TYR A 84 14.97 9.09 -26.11
C TYR A 84 14.10 10.35 -26.01
N ALA A 85 14.46 11.32 -25.16
CA ALA A 85 13.61 12.49 -24.91
C ALA A 85 13.20 13.24 -26.19
N ASP A 86 14.14 13.44 -27.12
CA ASP A 86 13.90 14.12 -28.40
C ASP A 86 13.01 13.30 -29.33
N GLU A 87 13.29 11.99 -29.46
CA GLU A 87 12.48 11.08 -30.26
C GLU A 87 11.05 10.96 -29.74
N LEU A 88 10.87 10.90 -28.42
CA LEU A 88 9.56 10.85 -27.77
C LEU A 88 8.76 12.14 -27.98
N GLY A 89 9.42 13.30 -28.01
CA GLY A 89 8.79 14.57 -28.37
C GLY A 89 8.35 14.61 -29.84
N LYS A 90 9.19 14.12 -30.75
CA LYS A 90 8.85 14.05 -32.19
C LYS A 90 7.80 12.98 -32.50
N ALA A 91 7.71 11.94 -31.67
CA ALA A 91 6.71 10.90 -31.74
C ALA A 91 5.47 11.22 -30.89
N SER A 92 5.14 12.49 -30.63
CA SER A 92 3.93 12.88 -29.90
C SER A 92 2.66 12.84 -30.76
N LEU A 93 1.48 12.73 -30.15
CA LEU A 93 0.20 12.74 -30.87
C LEU A 93 -0.05 14.04 -31.64
N GLU A 94 0.49 15.17 -31.18
CA GLU A 94 0.45 16.44 -31.93
C GLU A 94 1.22 16.37 -33.26
N ASN A 95 2.15 15.42 -33.39
CA ASN A 95 2.95 15.19 -34.60
C ASN A 95 2.49 13.96 -35.39
N LYS A 96 1.33 13.36 -35.07
CA LYS A 96 0.88 12.07 -35.62
C LYS A 96 0.88 11.99 -37.15
N ASP A 97 0.56 13.09 -37.83
CA ASP A 97 0.49 13.14 -39.30
C ASP A 97 1.86 13.37 -39.98
N LYS A 98 2.92 13.58 -39.19
CA LYS A 98 4.28 13.81 -39.70
C LYS A 98 5.03 12.49 -39.86
N PRO A 99 5.84 12.30 -40.92
CA PRO A 99 6.63 11.08 -41.13
C PRO A 99 7.58 10.75 -39.96
N GLU A 100 8.02 11.76 -39.23
CA GLU A 100 8.86 11.63 -38.04
C GLU A 100 8.18 10.80 -36.95
N PHE A 101 6.86 10.91 -36.79
CA PHE A 101 6.12 10.17 -35.77
C PHE A 101 6.32 8.67 -35.94
N GLU A 102 5.99 8.13 -37.11
CA GLU A 102 6.06 6.69 -37.33
C GLU A 102 7.51 6.19 -37.37
N LYS A 103 8.44 7.01 -37.90
CA LYS A 103 9.88 6.70 -37.89
C LYS A 103 10.40 6.51 -36.45
N TYR A 104 10.11 7.45 -35.55
CA TYR A 104 10.64 7.41 -34.19
C TYR A 104 9.89 6.41 -33.31
N LYS A 105 8.57 6.26 -33.49
CA LYS A 105 7.79 5.19 -32.87
C LYS A 105 8.37 3.80 -33.17
N LEU A 106 8.58 3.47 -34.45
CA LEU A 106 9.16 2.18 -34.84
C LEU A 106 10.58 1.96 -34.29
N LYS A 107 11.40 3.03 -34.25
CA LYS A 107 12.75 2.99 -33.65
C LYS A 107 12.67 2.59 -32.17
N ILE A 108 11.79 3.23 -31.40
CA ILE A 108 11.61 2.99 -29.97
C ILE A 108 11.00 1.59 -29.76
N GLU A 109 9.92 1.23 -30.45
CA GLU A 109 9.28 -0.09 -30.35
C GLU A 109 10.26 -1.24 -30.63
N LYS A 110 11.16 -1.09 -31.60
CA LYS A 110 12.21 -2.08 -31.89
C LYS A 110 13.16 -2.24 -30.70
N LYS A 111 13.57 -1.14 -30.05
CA LYS A 111 14.42 -1.16 -28.86
C LYS A 111 13.69 -1.81 -27.68
N LEU A 112 12.43 -1.43 -27.43
CA LEU A 112 11.61 -2.01 -26.37
C LEU A 112 11.41 -3.51 -26.56
N LYS A 113 11.11 -3.96 -27.78
CA LYS A 113 10.99 -5.40 -28.10
C LYS A 113 12.27 -6.18 -27.79
N ALA A 114 13.44 -5.62 -28.12
CA ALA A 114 14.73 -6.27 -27.81
C ALA A 114 14.98 -6.36 -26.30
N LEU A 115 14.62 -5.32 -25.54
CA LEU A 115 14.71 -5.30 -24.08
C LEU A 115 13.74 -6.31 -23.45
N ASN A 116 12.47 -6.29 -23.85
CA ASN A 116 11.44 -7.21 -23.38
C ASN A 116 11.83 -8.67 -23.62
N ASN A 117 12.38 -8.99 -24.80
CA ASN A 117 12.89 -10.34 -25.08
C ASN A 117 14.04 -10.76 -24.15
N LYS A 118 14.88 -9.81 -23.73
CA LYS A 118 16.03 -10.09 -22.84
C LYS A 118 15.60 -10.21 -21.38
N THR A 119 14.67 -9.37 -20.94
CA THR A 119 14.27 -9.26 -19.53
C THR A 119 12.98 -10.01 -19.19
N GLY A 120 12.24 -10.51 -20.18
CA GLY A 120 10.89 -11.04 -19.99
C GLY A 120 9.87 -9.98 -19.58
N ALA A 121 10.19 -8.70 -19.72
CA ALA A 121 9.31 -7.59 -19.37
C ALA A 121 8.37 -7.20 -20.53
N ASP A 122 7.61 -6.15 -20.34
CA ASP A 122 6.50 -5.74 -21.20
C ASP A 122 6.43 -4.21 -21.40
N LEU A 123 7.60 -3.56 -21.57
CA LEU A 123 7.65 -2.13 -21.89
C LEU A 123 6.97 -1.84 -23.24
N GLU A 124 6.22 -0.75 -23.29
CA GLU A 124 5.50 -0.27 -24.46
C GLU A 124 5.65 1.24 -24.64
N PHE A 125 5.60 1.66 -25.90
CA PHE A 125 5.48 3.06 -26.30
C PHE A 125 4.02 3.52 -26.17
N ILE A 126 3.79 4.57 -25.38
CA ILE A 126 2.46 5.15 -25.17
C ILE A 126 2.43 6.54 -25.81
N PRO A 127 1.63 6.73 -26.87
CA PRO A 127 1.51 8.02 -27.53
C PRO A 127 0.74 9.02 -26.66
N GLU A 128 1.30 10.21 -26.44
CA GLU A 128 0.67 11.29 -25.67
C GLU A 128 0.75 12.65 -26.41
N PRO A 129 -0.10 13.64 -26.07
CA PRO A 129 -0.20 14.91 -26.80
C PRO A 129 1.13 15.64 -27.01
N LYS A 130 1.84 15.93 -25.92
CA LYS A 130 3.05 16.78 -25.96
C LYS A 130 4.34 16.00 -26.10
N LYS A 131 4.46 14.89 -25.37
CA LYS A 131 5.63 14.01 -25.38
C LYS A 131 5.14 12.61 -25.09
N SER A 132 5.37 11.67 -26.01
CA SER A 132 5.05 10.26 -25.78
C SER A 132 5.91 9.68 -24.67
N ARG A 133 5.48 8.57 -24.08
CA ARG A 133 6.11 7.99 -22.90
C ARG A 133 6.36 6.50 -23.05
N ILE A 134 7.16 5.93 -22.17
CA ILE A 134 7.46 4.50 -22.09
C ILE A 134 6.94 3.99 -20.75
N ALA A 135 6.14 2.93 -20.78
CA ALA A 135 5.67 2.31 -19.53
C ALA A 135 5.52 0.80 -19.68
N SER A 136 5.49 0.09 -18.56
CA SER A 136 5.13 -1.33 -18.50
C SER A 136 3.61 -1.50 -18.72
N LYS A 137 3.20 -2.60 -19.37
CA LYS A 137 1.80 -3.05 -19.40
C LYS A 137 1.32 -3.66 -18.07
N GLY A 138 2.21 -3.73 -17.08
CA GLY A 138 1.91 -4.19 -15.73
C GLY A 138 2.18 -5.67 -15.50
N LEU A 139 2.85 -6.40 -16.39
CA LEU A 139 3.13 -7.85 -16.24
C LEU A 139 3.74 -8.16 -14.87
N PHE A 140 4.88 -7.55 -14.54
CA PHE A 140 5.56 -7.82 -13.27
C PHE A 140 4.75 -7.34 -12.06
N TYR A 141 4.06 -6.21 -12.18
CA TYR A 141 3.21 -5.69 -11.11
C TYR A 141 2.01 -6.61 -10.86
N ASN A 142 1.34 -7.07 -11.89
CA ASN A 142 0.19 -7.97 -11.79
C ASN A 142 0.61 -9.34 -11.23
N GLU A 143 1.76 -9.88 -11.67
CA GLU A 143 2.36 -11.06 -11.04
C GLU A 143 2.60 -10.80 -9.53
N PHE A 144 3.16 -9.65 -9.18
CA PHE A 144 3.43 -9.30 -7.79
C PHE A 144 2.15 -9.21 -6.95
N VAL A 145 1.17 -8.44 -7.41
CA VAL A 145 -0.11 -8.25 -6.71
C VAL A 145 -0.87 -9.56 -6.57
N SER A 146 -0.86 -10.41 -7.60
CA SER A 146 -1.55 -11.71 -7.55
C SER A 146 -0.99 -12.62 -6.46
N ARG A 147 0.33 -12.58 -6.22
CA ARG A 147 1.02 -13.50 -5.33
C ARG A 147 1.24 -12.96 -3.92
N TYR A 148 1.36 -11.64 -3.77
CA TYR A 148 1.70 -10.97 -2.52
C TYR A 148 0.68 -9.88 -2.17
N ARG A 149 -0.62 -10.18 -2.31
CA ARG A 149 -1.72 -9.30 -1.90
C ARG A 149 -1.48 -8.75 -0.49
N GLY A 150 -1.65 -7.44 -0.34
CA GLY A 150 -1.42 -6.72 0.94
C GLY A 150 0.04 -6.38 1.25
N SER A 151 1.00 -6.73 0.38
CA SER A 151 2.40 -6.36 0.56
C SER A 151 2.59 -4.83 0.65
N GLN A 152 3.35 -4.39 1.66
CA GLN A 152 3.76 -2.99 1.79
C GLN A 152 4.66 -2.55 0.63
N PHE A 153 5.37 -3.46 -0.03
CA PHE A 153 6.16 -3.13 -1.21
C PHE A 153 5.28 -2.80 -2.42
N ILE A 154 4.07 -3.38 -2.51
CA ILE A 154 3.08 -2.97 -3.52
C ILE A 154 2.59 -1.55 -3.20
N GLU A 155 2.28 -1.29 -1.93
CA GLU A 155 1.91 0.06 -1.47
C GLU A 155 3.03 1.08 -1.76
N ASP A 156 4.29 0.73 -1.56
CA ASP A 156 5.44 1.58 -1.89
C ASP A 156 5.53 1.89 -3.39
N LEU A 157 5.31 0.88 -4.26
CA LEU A 157 5.26 1.08 -5.71
C LEU A 157 4.10 1.99 -6.12
N ASP A 158 2.92 1.80 -5.55
CA ASP A 158 1.74 2.64 -5.82
C ASP A 158 1.96 4.08 -5.34
N PHE A 159 2.64 4.26 -4.20
CA PHE A 159 3.01 5.58 -3.69
C PHE A 159 4.08 6.25 -4.56
N TYR A 160 5.03 5.48 -5.09
CA TYR A 160 6.04 6.00 -6.02
C TYR A 160 5.40 6.59 -7.28
N GLU A 161 4.34 5.98 -7.82
CA GLU A 161 3.57 6.53 -8.94
C GLU A 161 2.97 7.91 -8.63
N ILE A 162 2.51 8.15 -7.39
CA ILE A 162 2.04 9.49 -6.97
C ILE A 162 3.17 10.51 -7.08
N LYS A 163 4.38 10.18 -6.60
CA LYS A 163 5.55 11.08 -6.69
C LYS A 163 5.93 11.38 -8.13
N LYS A 164 5.92 10.36 -8.99
CA LYS A 164 6.21 10.49 -10.42
C LYS A 164 5.21 11.43 -11.10
N ILE A 165 3.90 11.18 -10.91
CA ILE A 165 2.84 12.04 -11.46
C ILE A 165 2.91 13.45 -10.88
N ALA A 166 3.18 13.63 -9.59
CA ALA A 166 3.35 14.95 -8.99
C ALA A 166 4.46 15.79 -9.66
N SER A 167 5.47 15.12 -10.22
CA SER A 167 6.60 15.74 -10.89
C SER A 167 6.35 15.98 -12.38
N ALA A 168 5.59 15.10 -13.03
CA ALA A 168 5.33 15.13 -14.48
C ALA A 168 4.03 15.86 -14.87
N ASP A 169 2.94 15.65 -14.13
CA ASP A 169 1.60 16.20 -14.39
C ASP A 169 0.84 16.46 -13.09
N GLN A 170 0.97 17.69 -12.58
CA GLN A 170 0.32 18.11 -11.35
C GLN A 170 -1.21 18.10 -11.44
N THR A 171 -1.81 18.17 -12.64
CA THR A 171 -3.28 18.23 -12.78
C THR A 171 -3.97 16.94 -12.37
N ARG A 172 -3.25 15.81 -12.45
CA ARG A 172 -3.78 14.48 -12.15
C ARG A 172 -3.39 13.97 -10.77
N VAL A 173 -2.54 14.69 -10.05
CA VAL A 173 -1.98 14.21 -8.77
C VAL A 173 -3.07 13.85 -7.75
N PHE A 174 -4.13 14.66 -7.66
CA PHE A 174 -5.22 14.42 -6.72
C PHE A 174 -6.04 13.15 -7.03
N ASP A 175 -6.17 12.79 -8.31
CA ASP A 175 -6.87 11.55 -8.71
C ASP A 175 -6.06 10.31 -8.31
N TYR A 176 -4.73 10.37 -8.44
CA TYR A 176 -3.84 9.30 -8.00
C TYR A 176 -3.81 9.20 -6.47
N MET A 177 -3.77 10.33 -5.77
CA MET A 177 -3.89 10.36 -4.31
C MET A 177 -5.21 9.77 -3.82
N ASN A 178 -6.34 10.10 -4.46
CA ASN A 178 -7.65 9.56 -4.11
C ASN A 178 -7.70 8.04 -4.28
N ARG A 179 -7.21 7.53 -5.42
CA ARG A 179 -7.14 6.08 -5.67
C ARG A 179 -6.25 5.38 -4.66
N PHE A 180 -5.07 5.93 -4.37
CA PHE A 180 -4.16 5.39 -3.38
C PHE A 180 -4.80 5.36 -1.99
N TYR A 181 -5.37 6.47 -1.53
CA TYR A 181 -5.93 6.56 -0.18
C TYR A 181 -7.19 5.71 0.00
N LYS A 182 -8.02 5.56 -1.03
CA LYS A 182 -9.13 4.60 -1.01
C LYS A 182 -8.65 3.15 -0.88
N LYS A 183 -7.53 2.83 -1.53
CA LYS A 183 -6.91 1.49 -1.46
C LYS A 183 -6.18 1.28 -0.12
N TYR A 184 -5.60 2.33 0.45
CA TYR A 184 -4.75 2.30 1.64
C TYR A 184 -5.07 3.44 2.64
N PRO A 185 -6.27 3.47 3.25
CA PRO A 185 -6.69 4.57 4.15
C PRO A 185 -5.83 4.65 5.43
N GLY A 186 -5.25 3.53 5.84
CA GLY A 186 -4.32 3.42 6.98
C GLY A 186 -2.86 3.71 6.66
N SER A 187 -2.52 4.06 5.41
CA SER A 187 -1.15 4.10 4.90
C SER A 187 -0.16 4.88 5.79
N ASN A 188 1.05 4.32 5.94
CA ASN A 188 2.19 5.01 6.55
C ASN A 188 2.70 6.18 5.69
N TYR A 189 2.29 6.24 4.41
CA TYR A 189 2.64 7.31 3.48
C TYR A 189 1.75 8.55 3.59
N THR A 190 0.75 8.53 4.48
CA THR A 190 -0.21 9.64 4.65
C THR A 190 0.47 10.99 4.85
N HIS A 191 1.54 11.06 5.66
CA HIS A 191 2.28 12.30 5.86
C HIS A 191 2.93 12.80 4.56
N GLN A 192 3.62 11.94 3.81
CA GLN A 192 4.25 12.33 2.56
C GLN A 192 3.22 12.70 1.48
N ILE A 193 2.05 12.05 1.46
CA ILE A 193 0.92 12.41 0.60
C ILE A 193 0.46 13.84 0.90
N ILE A 194 0.35 14.22 2.17
CA ILE A 194 0.01 15.59 2.57
C ILE A 194 1.10 16.58 2.16
N THR A 195 2.38 16.23 2.27
CA THR A 195 3.46 17.07 1.75
C THR A 195 3.33 17.29 0.23
N VAL A 196 3.03 16.24 -0.54
CA VAL A 196 2.78 16.33 -1.98
C VAL A 196 1.56 17.22 -2.28
N LEU A 197 0.47 17.06 -1.54
CA LEU A 197 -0.74 17.90 -1.63
C LEU A 197 -0.42 19.37 -1.44
N PHE A 198 0.27 19.71 -0.36
CA PHE A 198 0.57 21.10 0.00
C PHE A 198 1.51 21.72 -1.02
N ASN A 199 2.51 20.98 -1.50
CA ASN A 199 3.40 21.42 -2.57
C ASN A 199 2.65 21.66 -3.89
N ALA A 200 1.73 20.77 -4.28
CA ALA A 200 0.92 20.93 -5.48
C ALA A 200 0.05 22.20 -5.40
N ILE A 201 -0.60 22.43 -4.26
CA ILE A 201 -1.42 23.63 -4.01
C ILE A 201 -0.57 24.90 -4.03
N LYS A 202 0.61 24.88 -3.37
CA LYS A 202 1.54 26.01 -3.36
C LYS A 202 2.06 26.35 -4.76
N ASN A 203 2.25 25.34 -5.61
CA ASN A 203 2.66 25.51 -7.01
C ASN A 203 1.49 25.93 -7.93
N GLY A 204 0.29 26.16 -7.38
CA GLY A 204 -0.86 26.66 -8.14
C GLY A 204 -1.72 25.60 -8.81
N THR A 205 -1.57 24.32 -8.42
CA THR A 205 -2.44 23.25 -8.92
C THR A 205 -3.87 23.50 -8.48
N VAL A 206 -4.80 23.57 -9.45
CA VAL A 206 -6.21 23.80 -9.17
C VAL A 206 -6.86 22.50 -8.72
N ILE A 207 -7.51 22.54 -7.56
CA ILE A 207 -8.31 21.41 -7.06
C ILE A 207 -9.64 21.40 -7.80
N THR A 208 -9.97 20.28 -8.44
CA THR A 208 -11.28 20.06 -9.06
C THR A 208 -12.31 19.71 -8.00
N GLY A 209 -13.56 20.14 -8.20
CA GLY A 209 -14.64 19.96 -7.20
C GLY A 209 -14.93 18.51 -6.83
N SER A 210 -14.63 17.53 -7.69
CA SER A 210 -14.79 16.10 -7.38
C SER A 210 -13.82 15.59 -6.31
N SER A 211 -12.71 16.30 -6.08
CA SER A 211 -11.64 15.87 -5.17
C SER A 211 -11.74 16.56 -3.80
N SER A 212 -12.59 17.58 -3.64
CA SER A 212 -12.61 18.41 -2.43
C SER A 212 -12.99 17.64 -1.17
N GLU A 213 -14.01 16.77 -1.24
CA GLU A 213 -14.47 16.00 -0.07
C GLU A 213 -13.42 14.98 0.36
N PHE A 214 -12.85 14.24 -0.60
CA PHE A 214 -11.75 13.32 -0.34
C PHE A 214 -10.55 14.02 0.31
N LEU A 215 -10.12 15.17 -0.23
CA LEU A 215 -8.99 15.90 0.31
C LEU A 215 -9.27 16.42 1.72
N LYS A 216 -10.51 16.82 2.01
CA LYS A 216 -10.93 17.21 3.36
C LYS A 216 -10.80 16.05 4.33
N THR A 217 -11.30 14.86 3.98
CA THR A 217 -11.15 13.65 4.80
C THR A 217 -9.68 13.33 5.03
N LEU A 218 -8.87 13.28 3.97
CA LEU A 218 -7.44 13.01 4.05
C LEU A 218 -6.71 13.99 4.99
N ILE A 219 -6.99 15.30 4.86
CA ILE A 219 -6.37 16.33 5.71
C ILE A 219 -6.80 16.18 7.17
N ASN A 220 -8.08 15.94 7.42
CA ASN A 220 -8.60 15.75 8.77
C ASN A 220 -7.98 14.52 9.44
N ASP A 221 -7.91 13.40 8.73
CA ASP A 221 -7.32 12.15 9.24
C ASP A 221 -5.83 12.31 9.52
N PHE A 222 -5.11 13.01 8.64
CA PHE A 222 -3.73 13.41 8.89
C PHE A 222 -3.60 14.30 10.14
N ALA A 223 -4.44 15.32 10.27
CA ALA A 223 -4.35 16.29 11.36
C ALA A 223 -4.63 15.66 12.73
N VAL A 224 -5.56 14.71 12.79
CA VAL A 224 -5.82 13.91 14.00
C VAL A 224 -4.66 12.96 14.30
N ARG A 225 -4.08 12.33 13.28
CA ARG A 225 -2.97 11.37 13.46
C ARG A 225 -1.65 12.03 13.82
N TYR A 226 -1.39 13.24 13.30
CA TYR A 226 -0.14 13.99 13.47
C TYR A 226 -0.39 15.43 13.92
N PRO A 227 -0.99 15.64 15.11
CA PRO A 227 -1.46 16.96 15.57
C PRO A 227 -0.33 17.98 15.75
N THR A 228 0.90 17.53 15.93
CA THR A 228 2.09 18.38 16.12
C THR A 228 2.90 18.59 14.83
N SER A 229 2.42 18.12 13.68
CA SER A 229 3.11 18.31 12.41
C SER A 229 3.11 19.78 11.98
N GLN A 230 4.13 20.20 11.23
CA GLN A 230 4.22 21.56 10.72
C GLN A 230 3.06 21.88 9.77
N GLU A 231 2.64 20.92 8.96
CA GLU A 231 1.53 21.06 8.02
C GLU A 231 0.21 21.37 8.73
N VAL A 232 -0.05 20.79 9.91
CA VAL A 232 -1.24 21.12 10.71
C VAL A 232 -1.26 22.59 11.15
N SER A 233 -0.09 23.18 11.43
CA SER A 233 -0.01 24.61 11.79
C SER A 233 -0.41 25.56 10.65
N HIS A 234 -0.48 25.05 9.41
CA HIS A 234 -0.90 25.79 8.23
C HIS A 234 -2.38 25.57 7.88
N LEU A 235 -3.13 24.82 8.70
CA LEU A 235 -4.55 24.54 8.50
C LEU A 235 -5.42 25.49 9.32
N TYR A 236 -6.33 26.17 8.63
CA TYR A 236 -7.28 27.10 9.22
C TYR A 236 -8.71 26.77 8.79
N THR A 237 -9.67 27.31 9.54
CA THR A 237 -11.07 27.37 9.19
C THR A 237 -11.50 28.83 9.09
N SER A 238 -12.39 29.15 8.15
CA SER A 238 -12.96 30.49 8.08
C SER A 238 -14.04 30.68 9.14
N ILE A 239 -14.05 31.82 9.83
CA ILE A 239 -15.06 32.10 10.86
C ILE A 239 -16.28 32.91 10.35
N GLY A 240 -16.24 33.41 9.11
CA GLY A 240 -17.27 34.31 8.58
C GLY A 240 -18.08 33.70 7.44
N ASP A 241 -19.37 34.03 7.35
CA ASP A 241 -20.31 33.41 6.39
C ASP A 241 -20.01 33.72 4.91
N SER A 242 -19.41 34.89 4.64
CA SER A 242 -18.98 35.30 3.29
C SER A 242 -17.78 36.23 3.41
N VAL A 243 -16.57 35.67 3.42
CA VAL A 243 -15.32 36.45 3.53
C VAL A 243 -14.66 36.57 2.17
N ASN A 244 -14.25 37.78 1.81
CA ASN A 244 -13.58 38.08 0.55
C ASN A 244 -12.12 37.59 0.56
N LEU A 245 -11.75 36.87 -0.50
CA LEU A 245 -10.37 36.55 -0.85
C LEU A 245 -9.91 37.55 -1.91
N ARG A 246 -8.68 38.06 -1.78
CA ARG A 246 -8.14 39.12 -2.66
C ARG A 246 -6.89 38.68 -3.40
N ASN A 247 -6.59 39.29 -4.55
CA ASN A 247 -5.38 38.96 -5.32
C ASN A 247 -4.08 39.54 -4.72
N SER A 248 -4.18 40.50 -3.80
CA SER A 248 -3.06 41.07 -3.05
C SER A 248 -3.42 41.28 -1.58
N PRO A 249 -2.44 41.32 -0.66
CA PRO A 249 -2.70 41.61 0.74
C PRO A 249 -3.12 43.07 0.90
N GLY A 250 -4.34 43.32 1.37
CA GLY A 250 -4.85 44.67 1.61
C GLY A 250 -6.31 44.85 1.20
N VAL A 251 -6.94 45.89 1.74
CA VAL A 251 -8.36 46.20 1.46
C VAL A 251 -8.60 46.73 0.04
N THR A 252 -7.55 47.16 -0.65
CA THR A 252 -7.59 47.71 -2.02
C THR A 252 -7.38 46.65 -3.11
N GLY A 253 -6.93 45.44 -2.76
CA GLY A 253 -6.72 44.35 -3.73
C GLY A 253 -8.02 43.93 -4.41
N ALA A 254 -7.97 43.51 -5.68
CA ALA A 254 -9.16 43.04 -6.38
C ALA A 254 -9.68 41.74 -5.76
N LEU A 255 -11.00 41.53 -5.83
CA LEU A 255 -11.62 40.29 -5.35
C LEU A 255 -11.18 39.12 -6.25
N ALA A 256 -10.56 38.12 -5.64
CA ALA A 256 -10.19 36.86 -6.27
C ALA A 256 -11.26 35.77 -6.06
N GLY A 257 -12.01 35.86 -4.96
CA GLY A 257 -13.09 34.92 -4.65
C GLY A 257 -13.66 35.15 -3.25
N LYS A 258 -14.37 34.14 -2.73
CA LYS A 258 -14.94 34.15 -1.39
C LYS A 258 -14.80 32.79 -0.71
N THR A 259 -14.69 32.82 0.61
CA THR A 259 -14.80 31.65 1.49
C THR A 259 -16.04 31.78 2.37
N VAL A 260 -16.53 30.64 2.87
CA VAL A 260 -17.69 30.55 3.76
C VAL A 260 -17.28 30.02 5.12
N LYS A 261 -18.17 30.18 6.11
CA LYS A 261 -17.93 29.74 7.48
C LYS A 261 -17.62 28.24 7.53
N ASP A 262 -16.68 27.88 8.40
CA ASP A 262 -16.17 26.53 8.64
C ASP A 262 -15.50 25.87 7.42
N GLU A 263 -15.25 26.61 6.34
CA GLU A 263 -14.49 26.12 5.20
C GLU A 263 -13.01 25.93 5.58
N LEU A 264 -12.45 24.78 5.20
CA LEU A 264 -11.04 24.45 5.40
C LEU A 264 -10.16 25.27 4.44
N LEU A 265 -9.17 25.94 5.01
CA LEU A 265 -8.24 26.83 4.33
C LEU A 265 -6.81 26.38 4.60
N ILE A 266 -6.04 26.23 3.53
CA ILE A 266 -4.62 25.88 3.60
C ILE A 266 -3.80 27.15 3.41
N GLN A 267 -2.99 27.51 4.41
CA GLN A 267 -2.07 28.64 4.31
C GLN A 267 -0.93 28.32 3.33
N ILE A 268 -0.75 29.18 2.34
CA ILE A 268 0.32 29.12 1.34
C ILE A 268 1.44 30.10 1.72
N GLU A 269 1.06 31.33 2.04
CA GLU A 269 1.97 32.44 2.38
C GLU A 269 1.37 33.30 3.50
N LYS A 270 2.23 34.09 4.15
CA LYS A 270 1.86 35.06 5.17
C LYS A 270 2.56 36.38 4.84
N SER A 271 1.88 37.52 5.02
CA SER A 271 2.47 38.84 4.82
C SER A 271 3.58 39.10 5.84
N MET A 272 4.57 39.91 5.44
CA MET A 272 5.67 40.30 6.33
C MET A 272 5.19 41.19 7.47
N ASP A 273 4.29 42.12 7.17
CA ASP A 273 3.79 43.12 8.11
C ASP A 273 2.33 42.85 8.49
N MET A 274 2.00 43.23 9.73
CA MET A 274 0.62 43.32 10.19
C MET A 274 -0.03 44.60 9.70
N MET A 275 -1.33 44.52 9.39
CA MET A 275 -2.17 45.66 9.02
C MET A 275 -3.26 45.88 10.06
N GLN A 276 -3.54 47.15 10.38
CA GLN A 276 -4.71 47.52 11.18
C GLN A 276 -5.92 47.64 10.27
N ILE A 277 -7.00 46.89 10.57
CA ILE A 277 -8.28 47.00 9.86
C ILE A 277 -9.39 47.07 10.91
N GLY A 278 -10.04 48.23 11.01
CA GLY A 278 -10.94 48.55 12.12
C GLY A 278 -10.19 48.42 13.44
N ASP A 279 -10.73 47.62 14.37
CA ASP A 279 -10.18 47.44 15.72
C ASP A 279 -9.20 46.26 15.84
N THR A 280 -8.82 45.63 14.73
CA THR A 280 -7.98 44.43 14.75
C THR A 280 -6.68 44.66 13.97
N ARG A 281 -5.56 44.30 14.60
CA ARG A 281 -4.23 44.25 13.99
C ARG A 281 -3.86 42.80 13.73
N ASP A 282 -3.66 42.43 12.48
CA ASP A 282 -3.28 41.07 12.13
C ASP A 282 -2.52 41.02 10.80
N TYR A 283 -1.99 39.86 10.44
CA TYR A 283 -1.38 39.61 9.14
C TYR A 283 -2.42 39.31 8.07
N TRP A 284 -1.98 39.42 6.82
CA TRP A 284 -2.68 38.83 5.70
C TRP A 284 -2.09 37.46 5.40
N TYR A 285 -2.93 36.51 5.04
CA TYR A 285 -2.56 35.14 4.73
C TYR A 285 -3.04 34.82 3.33
N LYS A 286 -2.16 34.31 2.48
CA LYS A 286 -2.56 33.75 1.19
C LYS A 286 -3.01 32.32 1.46
N VAL A 287 -4.26 32.03 1.15
CA VAL A 287 -4.88 30.72 1.41
C VAL A 287 -5.40 30.12 0.11
N ALA A 288 -5.52 28.79 0.09
CA ALA A 288 -6.31 28.06 -0.88
C ALA A 288 -7.47 27.32 -0.21
N THR A 289 -8.62 27.34 -0.87
CA THR A 289 -9.74 26.47 -0.54
C THR A 289 -9.61 25.15 -1.27
N LEU A 290 -10.27 24.11 -0.76
CA LEU A 290 -10.38 22.83 -1.46
C LEU A 290 -11.28 22.88 -2.71
N ARG A 291 -11.92 24.02 -2.98
CA ARG A 291 -12.72 24.25 -4.21
C ARG A 291 -11.90 24.89 -5.33
N GLY A 292 -10.59 25.06 -5.12
CA GLY A 292 -9.67 25.65 -6.10
C GLY A 292 -9.64 27.19 -6.11
N VAL A 293 -10.27 27.85 -5.14
CA VAL A 293 -10.20 29.32 -5.00
C VAL A 293 -8.97 29.66 -4.17
N ASN A 294 -8.15 30.61 -4.64
CA ASN A 294 -7.00 31.11 -3.91
C ASN A 294 -7.04 32.63 -3.74
N GLY A 295 -6.41 33.13 -2.69
CA GLY A 295 -6.29 34.56 -2.45
C GLY A 295 -5.90 34.92 -1.03
N TRP A 296 -5.70 36.21 -0.81
CA TRP A 296 -5.34 36.81 0.47
C TRP A 296 -6.58 37.04 1.33
N ILE A 297 -6.50 36.61 2.59
CA ILE A 297 -7.50 36.80 3.63
C ILE A 297 -6.84 37.46 4.85
N PHE A 298 -7.57 38.33 5.54
CA PHE A 298 -7.09 38.96 6.77
C PHE A 298 -7.22 38.01 7.96
N GLY A 299 -6.18 37.93 8.80
CA GLY A 299 -6.05 36.93 9.87
C GLY A 299 -7.22 36.87 10.86
N LYS A 300 -7.90 37.99 11.10
CA LYS A 300 -9.13 38.05 11.91
C LYS A 300 -10.19 37.02 11.48
N PHE A 301 -10.24 36.66 10.20
CA PHE A 301 -11.22 35.72 9.66
C PHE A 301 -10.76 34.25 9.66
N LEU A 302 -9.59 33.96 10.24
CA LEU A 302 -9.01 32.63 10.34
C LEU A 302 -8.99 32.16 11.79
N LYS A 303 -9.41 30.91 12.00
CA LYS A 303 -9.21 30.17 13.25
C LYS A 303 -8.38 28.92 12.95
N PRO A 304 -7.36 28.57 13.74
CA PRO A 304 -6.65 27.30 13.60
C PRO A 304 -7.62 26.12 13.58
N LEU A 305 -7.29 25.07 12.83
CA LEU A 305 -8.11 23.87 12.73
C LEU A 305 -8.38 23.25 14.11
N ASP A 306 -9.66 23.00 14.42
CA ASP A 306 -10.08 22.48 15.71
C ASP A 306 -10.04 20.94 15.74
N LEU A 307 -8.89 20.40 16.16
CA LEU A 307 -8.64 18.96 16.14
C LEU A 307 -9.55 18.18 17.09
N GLN A 308 -10.02 18.79 18.19
CA GLN A 308 -10.89 18.10 19.15
C GLN A 308 -12.26 17.82 18.53
N ASN A 309 -12.83 18.80 17.83
CA ASN A 309 -14.10 18.62 17.12
C ASN A 309 -13.98 17.59 15.99
N ILE A 310 -12.84 17.55 15.30
CA ILE A 310 -12.59 16.55 14.26
C ILE A 310 -12.48 15.15 14.87
N ALA A 311 -11.69 14.97 15.94
CA ALA A 311 -11.54 13.67 16.59
C ALA A 311 -12.88 13.13 17.18
N VAL A 312 -13.73 14.03 17.69
CA VAL A 312 -15.06 13.65 18.23
C VAL A 312 -16.04 13.28 17.11
N SER A 313 -16.02 13.99 15.98
CA SER A 313 -16.85 13.65 14.80
C SER A 313 -16.33 12.41 14.06
N ASN A 314 -15.01 12.18 14.06
CA ASN A 314 -14.34 10.99 13.52
C ASN A 314 -14.28 9.81 14.51
N LYS A 315 -15.21 9.68 15.47
CA LYS A 315 -15.32 8.50 16.35
C LYS A 315 -15.69 7.19 15.62
N GLN A 316 -15.47 7.09 14.31
CA GLN A 316 -15.33 5.81 13.64
C GLN A 316 -13.92 5.29 13.94
N GLU A 317 -13.84 4.11 14.57
CA GLU A 317 -12.58 3.38 14.65
C GLU A 317 -12.04 3.21 13.21
N VAL A 318 -10.87 3.80 12.94
CA VAL A 318 -10.17 3.60 11.67
C VAL A 318 -9.40 2.29 11.78
N TRP A 319 -9.77 1.34 10.96
CA TRP A 319 -9.11 0.05 10.84
C TRP A 319 -8.09 0.09 9.71
N SER A 320 -6.93 -0.52 9.95
CA SER A 320 -5.85 -0.65 8.96
C SER A 320 -6.23 -1.63 7.86
N PHE A 321 -7.10 -2.60 8.17
CA PHE A 321 -7.65 -3.60 7.28
C PHE A 321 -9.06 -3.97 7.72
N GLU A 322 -10.03 -3.97 6.81
CA GLU A 322 -11.38 -4.49 7.02
C GLU A 322 -11.80 -5.31 5.81
N ASP A 323 -12.32 -6.51 6.04
CA ASP A 323 -12.86 -7.35 4.98
C ASP A 323 -14.21 -7.93 5.41
N TYR A 324 -15.25 -7.58 4.65
CA TYR A 324 -16.60 -8.12 4.74
C TYR A 324 -16.87 -9.14 3.63
N PHE A 325 -15.80 -9.62 2.98
CA PHE A 325 -15.82 -10.61 1.90
C PHE A 325 -16.77 -10.21 0.76
N ALA A 326 -16.84 -8.91 0.46
CA ALA A 326 -17.74 -8.39 -0.57
C ALA A 326 -17.30 -8.76 -2.00
N SER A 327 -15.99 -8.98 -2.19
CA SER A 327 -15.37 -9.28 -3.48
C SER A 327 -14.58 -10.58 -3.43
N TRP A 328 -14.63 -11.33 -4.52
CA TRP A 328 -14.03 -12.66 -4.65
C TRP A 328 -13.34 -12.80 -6.01
N SER A 329 -12.17 -13.43 -6.00
CA SER A 329 -11.40 -13.69 -7.22
C SER A 329 -11.91 -14.91 -7.98
N ASP A 330 -12.48 -15.88 -7.27
CA ASP A 330 -13.16 -17.05 -7.80
C ASP A 330 -14.25 -17.51 -6.80
N SER A 331 -14.84 -18.70 -6.99
CA SER A 331 -15.91 -19.21 -6.11
C SER A 331 -15.46 -19.59 -4.69
N ASN A 332 -14.15 -19.66 -4.44
CA ASN A 332 -13.54 -20.19 -3.23
C ASN A 332 -12.46 -19.26 -2.61
N THR A 333 -12.11 -18.16 -3.27
CA THR A 333 -11.00 -17.29 -2.85
C THR A 333 -11.46 -15.84 -2.72
N PRO A 334 -11.61 -15.31 -1.49
CA PRO A 334 -11.90 -13.88 -1.29
C PRO A 334 -10.79 -13.00 -1.88
N GLU A 335 -11.13 -11.82 -2.37
CA GLU A 335 -10.22 -11.00 -3.20
C GLU A 335 -8.88 -10.68 -2.52
N ASN A 336 -8.87 -10.42 -1.21
CA ASN A 336 -7.66 -10.04 -0.47
C ASN A 336 -6.88 -11.23 0.12
N TRP A 337 -7.35 -12.46 -0.09
CA TRP A 337 -6.86 -13.63 0.63
C TRP A 337 -6.16 -14.62 -0.30
N ASN A 338 -5.20 -15.35 0.24
CA ASN A 338 -4.54 -16.47 -0.42
C ASN A 338 -4.81 -17.74 0.38
N HIS A 339 -4.94 -18.86 -0.31
CA HIS A 339 -4.97 -20.17 0.33
C HIS A 339 -3.57 -20.52 0.85
N ILE A 340 -3.48 -21.12 2.03
CA ILE A 340 -2.22 -21.66 2.55
C ILE A 340 -1.71 -22.73 1.57
N LYS A 341 -0.39 -22.89 1.45
CA LYS A 341 0.20 -23.86 0.53
C LYS A 341 -0.37 -25.27 0.76
N ASP A 342 -0.68 -25.95 -0.33
CA ASP A 342 -1.21 -27.32 -0.35
C ASP A 342 -2.56 -27.48 0.39
N SER A 343 -3.31 -26.38 0.55
CA SER A 343 -4.62 -26.42 1.21
C SER A 343 -5.78 -26.78 0.29
N ASP A 344 -6.82 -27.36 0.88
CA ASP A 344 -8.10 -27.60 0.21
C ASP A 344 -8.89 -26.29 0.06
N PHE A 345 -8.75 -25.66 -1.10
CA PHE A 345 -9.46 -24.42 -1.40
C PHE A 345 -10.99 -24.60 -1.44
N SER A 346 -11.48 -25.81 -1.72
CA SER A 346 -12.93 -26.08 -1.80
C SER A 346 -13.64 -26.02 -0.44
N ALA A 347 -12.88 -25.97 0.65
CA ALA A 347 -13.40 -25.78 2.00
C ALA A 347 -13.92 -24.35 2.25
N VAL A 348 -13.58 -23.39 1.38
CA VAL A 348 -14.01 -21.99 1.50
C VAL A 348 -15.01 -21.67 0.40
N SER A 349 -16.13 -21.07 0.77
CA SER A 349 -17.14 -20.56 -0.16
C SER A 349 -17.85 -19.36 0.47
N PHE A 350 -18.93 -18.87 -0.13
CA PHE A 350 -19.69 -17.76 0.41
C PHE A 350 -21.19 -17.87 0.19
N LYS A 351 -21.93 -17.17 1.05
CA LYS A 351 -23.37 -16.94 0.90
C LYS A 351 -23.63 -15.45 0.85
N LYS A 352 -24.39 -14.99 -0.15
CA LYS A 352 -24.81 -13.58 -0.23
C LYS A 352 -25.78 -13.22 0.90
N SER A 353 -25.56 -12.05 1.50
CA SER A 353 -26.40 -11.42 2.52
C SER A 353 -26.72 -9.97 2.10
N SER A 354 -27.71 -9.34 2.73
CA SER A 354 -28.13 -7.96 2.42
C SER A 354 -27.06 -6.91 2.74
N GLY A 355 -26.07 -7.24 3.58
CA GLY A 355 -24.97 -6.36 4.00
C GLY A 355 -23.58 -6.75 3.50
N GLY A 356 -23.45 -7.79 2.65
CA GLY A 356 -22.16 -8.34 2.21
C GLY A 356 -22.24 -9.82 1.88
N SER A 357 -21.10 -10.52 1.86
CA SER A 357 -21.09 -11.99 1.78
C SER A 357 -20.65 -12.58 3.11
N ILE A 358 -21.34 -13.62 3.57
CA ILE A 358 -20.89 -14.43 4.69
C ILE A 358 -19.93 -15.48 4.11
N LEU A 359 -18.71 -15.51 4.62
CA LEU A 359 -17.76 -16.56 4.30
C LEU A 359 -18.19 -17.84 4.98
N ILE A 360 -18.34 -18.91 4.19
CA ILE A 360 -18.71 -20.24 4.65
C ILE A 360 -17.47 -21.14 4.58
N PHE A 361 -17.08 -21.66 5.73
CA PHE A 361 -16.05 -22.69 5.84
C PHE A 361 -16.69 -24.04 6.08
N ASN A 362 -16.32 -25.03 5.29
CA ASN A 362 -16.78 -26.42 5.42
C ASN A 362 -15.71 -27.38 4.89
N THR A 363 -14.90 -27.93 5.79
CA THR A 363 -13.85 -28.89 5.42
C THR A 363 -14.32 -30.31 5.59
N LYS A 364 -13.97 -31.17 4.62
CA LYS A 364 -14.15 -32.63 4.69
C LYS A 364 -12.94 -33.35 5.28
N GLY A 365 -11.94 -32.61 5.76
CA GLY A 365 -10.72 -33.17 6.35
C GLY A 365 -9.77 -33.83 5.34
N ILE A 366 -9.90 -33.54 4.04
CA ILE A 366 -9.11 -34.17 2.97
C ILE A 366 -7.64 -33.70 3.00
N ALA A 367 -7.43 -32.40 3.22
CA ALA A 367 -6.13 -31.77 3.34
C ALA A 367 -6.17 -30.69 4.43
N ASN A 368 -5.05 -30.03 4.65
CA ASN A 368 -5.03 -28.83 5.48
C ASN A 368 -5.91 -27.74 4.84
N THR A 369 -6.40 -26.81 5.65
CA THR A 369 -7.13 -25.64 5.16
C THR A 369 -6.50 -24.35 5.66
N GLY A 370 -6.93 -23.24 5.08
CA GLY A 370 -6.76 -21.94 5.69
C GLY A 370 -6.48 -20.85 4.67
N LEU A 371 -6.82 -19.64 5.08
CA LEU A 371 -6.55 -18.43 4.34
C LEU A 371 -5.41 -17.67 5.00
N TYR A 372 -4.65 -16.94 4.20
CA TYR A 372 -3.55 -16.10 4.61
C TYR A 372 -3.64 -14.75 3.91
N ASN A 373 -3.45 -13.69 4.68
CA ASN A 373 -3.33 -12.33 4.19
C ASN A 373 -2.06 -11.69 4.79
N ARG A 374 -1.20 -11.17 3.91
CA ARG A 374 -0.03 -10.40 4.32
C ARG A 374 -0.48 -9.01 4.69
N ILE A 375 -0.41 -8.70 5.98
CA ILE A 375 -0.57 -7.34 6.49
C ILE A 375 0.63 -6.96 7.34
N ASN A 376 0.84 -5.66 7.48
CA ASN A 376 1.87 -5.13 8.37
C ASN A 376 1.42 -5.33 9.83
N THR A 377 2.01 -6.30 10.53
CA THR A 377 1.63 -6.59 11.92
C THR A 377 2.49 -5.83 12.92
N SER A 378 1.90 -5.19 13.91
CA SER A 378 2.61 -4.46 14.96
C SER A 378 2.47 -5.18 16.30
N LYS A 379 3.35 -4.86 17.24
CA LYS A 379 3.18 -5.28 18.64
C LYS A 379 1.91 -4.69 19.26
N ILE A 380 1.52 -3.50 18.81
CA ILE A 380 0.29 -2.84 19.19
C ILE A 380 -0.74 -3.15 18.12
N PHE A 381 -1.78 -3.90 18.46
CA PHE A 381 -2.78 -4.32 17.49
C PHE A 381 -4.16 -4.51 18.12
N LYS A 382 -5.18 -4.46 17.27
CA LYS A 382 -6.52 -4.99 17.57
C LYS A 382 -6.99 -5.83 16.37
N LEU A 383 -7.31 -7.10 16.61
CA LEU A 383 -7.90 -8.03 15.65
C LEU A 383 -9.33 -8.31 16.11
N MET A 384 -10.32 -8.07 15.24
CA MET A 384 -11.72 -8.40 15.50
C MET A 384 -12.25 -9.32 14.41
N VAL A 385 -12.88 -10.42 14.80
CA VAL A 385 -13.54 -11.35 13.89
C VAL A 385 -14.97 -11.58 14.37
N ARG A 386 -15.93 -11.41 13.47
CA ARG A 386 -17.32 -11.78 13.73
C ARG A 386 -17.61 -13.12 13.09
N ALA A 387 -17.87 -14.12 13.92
CA ALA A 387 -18.00 -15.50 13.46
C ALA A 387 -18.97 -16.31 14.34
N ARG A 388 -19.33 -17.49 13.83
CA ARG A 388 -19.97 -18.55 14.61
C ARG A 388 -19.50 -19.93 14.18
N PHE A 389 -19.49 -20.85 15.12
CA PHE A 389 -19.31 -22.26 14.90
C PHE A 389 -20.60 -22.88 14.35
N VAL A 390 -20.49 -23.86 13.46
CA VAL A 390 -21.66 -24.59 12.95
C VAL A 390 -21.63 -26.04 13.42
N SER A 391 -20.53 -26.75 13.19
CA SER A 391 -20.42 -28.16 13.57
C SER A 391 -18.98 -28.69 13.43
N GLY A 392 -18.67 -29.80 14.10
CA GLY A 392 -17.46 -30.58 13.86
C GLY A 392 -16.36 -30.37 14.91
N ASP A 393 -15.10 -30.41 14.47
CA ASP A 393 -13.92 -30.20 15.30
C ASP A 393 -13.63 -28.71 15.55
N PRO A 394 -12.87 -28.35 16.59
CA PRO A 394 -12.43 -26.97 16.80
C PRO A 394 -11.59 -26.43 15.64
N VAL A 395 -11.89 -25.20 15.20
CA VAL A 395 -11.22 -24.55 14.07
C VAL A 395 -10.39 -23.36 14.55
N ILE A 396 -9.20 -23.14 14.00
CA ILE A 396 -8.47 -21.89 14.25
C ILE A 396 -9.14 -20.80 13.41
N LEU A 397 -9.90 -19.94 14.08
CA LEU A 397 -10.68 -18.88 13.46
C LEU A 397 -9.76 -17.81 12.87
N ALA A 398 -8.82 -17.32 13.66
CA ALA A 398 -7.84 -16.33 13.23
C ALA A 398 -6.52 -16.44 14.00
N VAL A 399 -5.41 -16.10 13.33
CA VAL A 399 -4.06 -16.00 13.88
C VAL A 399 -3.47 -14.67 13.46
N TYR A 400 -2.93 -13.91 14.41
CA TYR A 400 -2.12 -12.73 14.19
C TYR A 400 -0.66 -13.06 14.44
N THR A 401 0.18 -12.96 13.41
CA THR A 401 1.60 -13.33 13.48
C THR A 401 2.50 -12.10 13.53
N LEU A 402 3.33 -12.00 14.57
CA LEU A 402 4.35 -10.97 14.76
C LEU A 402 5.66 -11.34 14.04
N GLU A 403 6.54 -10.34 13.86
CA GLU A 403 7.81 -10.42 13.10
C GLU A 403 8.86 -11.42 13.65
N LYS A 404 8.57 -12.12 14.75
CA LYS A 404 9.47 -13.12 15.38
C LYS A 404 8.85 -14.54 15.47
N GLY A 405 7.71 -14.78 14.82
CA GLY A 405 6.98 -16.04 14.93
C GLY A 405 6.14 -16.18 16.21
N ASP A 406 6.12 -15.13 17.04
CA ASP A 406 5.17 -14.98 18.14
C ASP A 406 3.77 -14.76 17.55
N ILE A 407 2.80 -15.53 18.02
CA ILE A 407 1.42 -15.49 17.52
C ILE A 407 0.39 -15.27 18.62
N PHE A 408 -0.72 -14.68 18.20
CA PHE A 408 -1.96 -14.58 18.94
C PHE A 408 -3.07 -15.21 18.11
N PHE A 409 -3.70 -16.28 18.59
CA PHE A 409 -4.74 -16.97 17.85
C PHE A 409 -6.03 -17.13 18.66
N ILE A 410 -7.13 -17.20 17.92
CA ILE A 410 -8.45 -17.56 18.38
C ILE A 410 -8.82 -18.90 17.75
N LYS A 411 -9.14 -19.89 18.57
CA LYS A 411 -9.69 -21.17 18.15
C LYS A 411 -11.11 -21.30 18.67
N LEU A 412 -12.03 -21.63 17.77
CA LEU A 412 -13.46 -21.66 18.04
C LEU A 412 -13.95 -23.11 18.06
N ASP A 413 -14.79 -23.41 19.05
CA ASP A 413 -15.46 -24.69 19.29
C ASP A 413 -16.93 -24.39 19.61
N ASN A 414 -17.77 -25.42 19.67
CA ASN A 414 -19.19 -25.34 20.00
C ASN A 414 -19.43 -24.75 21.40
N GLU A 415 -18.66 -25.18 22.40
CA GLU A 415 -18.92 -24.86 23.82
C GLU A 415 -17.87 -23.95 24.45
N LYS A 416 -16.84 -23.55 23.68
CA LYS A 416 -15.76 -22.71 24.17
C LYS A 416 -15.03 -21.99 23.04
N ILE A 417 -14.31 -20.96 23.44
CA ILE A 417 -13.25 -20.32 22.66
C ILE A 417 -11.92 -20.58 23.36
N GLU A 418 -10.88 -20.85 22.60
CA GLU A 418 -9.51 -20.96 23.08
C GLU A 418 -8.67 -19.82 22.51
N VAL A 419 -7.96 -19.09 23.37
CA VAL A 419 -7.01 -18.05 22.96
C VAL A 419 -5.62 -18.40 23.51
N ASN A 420 -4.67 -18.67 22.61
CA ASN A 420 -3.32 -19.11 22.97
C ASN A 420 -3.29 -20.21 24.05
N GLY A 421 -4.14 -21.23 23.91
CA GLY A 421 -4.25 -22.35 24.84
C GLY A 421 -5.13 -22.11 26.07
N ARG A 422 -5.68 -20.90 26.28
CA ARG A 422 -6.63 -20.62 27.36
C ARG A 422 -8.07 -20.82 26.89
N GLY A 423 -8.73 -21.85 27.38
CA GLY A 423 -10.14 -22.14 27.11
C GLY A 423 -11.09 -21.29 27.95
N ILE A 424 -12.13 -20.74 27.32
CA ILE A 424 -13.15 -19.89 27.93
C ILE A 424 -14.51 -20.42 27.48
N PRO A 425 -15.40 -20.81 28.41
CA PRO A 425 -16.74 -21.29 28.06
C PRO A 425 -17.55 -20.19 27.37
N ILE A 426 -18.13 -20.51 26.22
CA ILE A 426 -19.06 -19.65 25.48
C ILE A 426 -19.87 -20.51 24.51
N ASN A 427 -21.10 -20.12 24.21
CA ASN A 427 -21.87 -20.77 23.15
C ASN A 427 -21.32 -20.34 21.78
N GLY A 428 -20.44 -21.14 21.19
CA GLY A 428 -19.79 -20.83 19.93
C GLY A 428 -20.73 -20.84 18.72
N THR A 429 -21.93 -21.40 18.82
CA THR A 429 -22.91 -21.40 17.71
C THR A 429 -23.58 -20.05 17.48
N ASP A 430 -23.53 -19.17 18.48
CA ASP A 430 -24.07 -17.83 18.38
C ASP A 430 -23.07 -16.90 17.66
N TRP A 431 -23.60 -15.86 17.03
CA TRP A 431 -22.76 -14.84 16.40
C TRP A 431 -22.14 -13.95 17.46
N HIS A 432 -20.82 -13.98 17.56
CA HIS A 432 -20.05 -13.15 18.48
C HIS A 432 -19.00 -12.31 17.75
N ASN A 433 -18.70 -11.14 18.31
CA ASN A 433 -17.53 -10.34 17.96
C ASN A 433 -16.36 -10.76 18.87
N TYR A 434 -15.45 -11.56 18.35
CA TYR A 434 -14.23 -11.95 19.06
C TYR A 434 -13.14 -10.92 18.79
N GLU A 435 -12.69 -10.22 19.84
CA GLU A 435 -11.65 -9.19 19.74
C GLU A 435 -10.40 -9.62 20.53
N LEU A 436 -9.28 -9.74 19.84
CA LEU A 436 -7.96 -9.97 20.42
C LEU A 436 -7.09 -8.74 20.18
N SER A 437 -6.59 -8.13 21.25
CA SER A 437 -5.75 -6.93 21.15
C SER A 437 -4.50 -7.04 22.01
N SER A 438 -3.49 -6.23 21.69
CA SER A 438 -2.30 -6.05 22.53
C SER A 438 -1.82 -4.60 22.43
N GLU A 439 -1.36 -4.06 23.56
CA GLU A 439 -0.77 -2.71 23.62
C GLU A 439 0.77 -2.72 23.63
N ASP A 440 1.38 -3.89 23.79
CA ASP A 440 2.84 -4.03 23.95
C ASP A 440 3.44 -5.23 23.19
N GLY A 441 2.60 -6.09 22.62
CA GLY A 441 2.96 -7.33 21.93
C GLY A 441 3.42 -8.46 22.86
N LYS A 442 3.51 -8.22 24.18
CA LYS A 442 3.88 -9.21 25.19
C LYS A 442 2.66 -9.89 25.78
N PHE A 443 1.56 -9.14 25.87
CA PHE A 443 0.33 -9.63 26.46
C PHE A 443 -0.88 -9.25 25.61
N GLY A 444 -1.69 -10.24 25.32
CA GLY A 444 -2.98 -10.12 24.67
C GLY A 444 -4.11 -9.93 25.67
N ILE A 445 -5.18 -9.31 25.17
CA ILE A 445 -6.45 -9.09 25.82
C ILE A 445 -7.54 -9.64 24.91
N LEU A 446 -8.42 -10.48 25.45
CA LEU A 446 -9.61 -10.98 24.77
C LEU A 446 -10.84 -10.24 25.28
N SER A 447 -11.58 -9.65 24.35
CA SER A 447 -12.92 -9.14 24.57
C SER A 447 -13.91 -9.89 23.66
N ILE A 448 -15.12 -10.13 24.14
CA ILE A 448 -16.21 -10.72 23.36
C ILE A 448 -17.42 -9.80 23.47
N ASP A 449 -17.98 -9.41 22.32
CA ASP A 449 -19.12 -8.48 22.24
C ASP A 449 -18.90 -7.17 23.02
N GLY A 450 -17.66 -6.68 23.00
CA GLY A 450 -17.26 -5.45 23.71
C GLY A 450 -17.00 -5.62 25.20
N GLN A 451 -17.19 -6.82 25.77
CA GLN A 451 -16.89 -7.10 27.17
C GLN A 451 -15.51 -7.73 27.31
N LEU A 452 -14.69 -7.22 28.23
CA LEU A 452 -13.39 -7.79 28.57
C LEU A 452 -13.58 -9.15 29.25
N ILE A 453 -13.05 -10.21 28.64
CA ILE A 453 -13.19 -11.58 29.15
C ILE A 453 -11.90 -12.10 29.77
N SER A 454 -10.76 -11.85 29.13
CA SER A 454 -9.46 -12.33 29.62
C SER A 454 -8.34 -11.35 29.28
N GLY A 455 -7.33 -11.27 30.14
CA GLY A 455 -6.16 -10.41 29.96
C GLY A 455 -4.86 -11.14 30.28
N ARG A 456 -3.73 -10.47 29.98
CA ARG A 456 -2.38 -11.00 30.21
C ARG A 456 -2.16 -12.36 29.55
N ILE A 457 -2.64 -12.51 28.31
CA ILE A 457 -2.47 -13.73 27.53
C ILE A 457 -1.08 -13.65 26.86
N PRO A 458 -0.12 -14.54 27.15
CA PRO A 458 1.18 -14.49 26.48
C PRO A 458 1.06 -14.92 25.01
N PRO A 459 1.95 -14.46 24.10
CA PRO A 459 2.04 -15.00 22.75
C PRO A 459 2.41 -16.49 22.79
N ALA A 460 1.96 -17.23 21.80
CA ALA A 460 2.40 -18.61 21.55
C ALA A 460 3.46 -18.61 20.44
N ALA A 461 4.32 -19.64 20.41
CA ALA A 461 5.21 -19.88 19.29
C ALA A 461 4.65 -21.03 18.47
N ASN A 462 4.50 -20.84 17.15
CA ASN A 462 4.00 -21.91 16.28
C ASN A 462 4.62 -21.84 14.89
N LYS A 463 5.33 -22.91 14.51
CA LYS A 463 6.02 -23.03 13.22
C LYS A 463 5.08 -23.17 12.01
N LEU A 464 3.78 -23.40 12.24
CA LEU A 464 2.81 -23.47 11.16
C LEU A 464 2.48 -22.09 10.58
N PHE A 465 2.71 -21.02 11.35
CA PHE A 465 2.29 -19.66 11.03
C PHE A 465 3.50 -18.73 10.98
N ASP A 466 4.51 -19.11 10.20
CA ASP A 466 5.82 -18.45 10.19
C ASP A 466 5.84 -17.10 9.46
N ASN A 467 4.98 -16.92 8.45
CA ASN A 467 4.94 -15.64 7.73
C ASN A 467 4.13 -14.62 8.53
N ARG A 468 4.71 -13.43 8.72
CA ARG A 468 4.03 -12.26 9.28
C ARG A 468 2.72 -11.96 8.52
N GLY A 469 1.63 -11.70 9.24
CA GLY A 469 0.32 -11.42 8.65
C GLY A 469 -0.83 -11.97 9.49
N ILE A 470 -1.97 -12.22 8.83
CA ILE A 470 -3.14 -12.87 9.42
C ILE A 470 -3.36 -14.22 8.73
N TYR A 471 -3.62 -15.25 9.51
CA TYR A 471 -4.17 -16.51 9.02
C TYR A 471 -5.59 -16.68 9.53
N MET A 472 -6.44 -17.39 8.79
CA MET A 472 -7.79 -17.72 9.21
C MET A 472 -8.17 -19.14 8.78
N LEU A 473 -9.18 -19.70 9.44
CA LEU A 473 -9.84 -20.95 9.04
C LEU A 473 -8.85 -22.12 8.88
N TYR A 474 -7.82 -22.13 9.72
CA TYR A 474 -6.83 -23.18 9.66
C TYR A 474 -7.34 -24.42 10.38
N GLN A 475 -7.21 -25.55 9.69
CA GLN A 475 -7.48 -26.87 10.21
C GLN A 475 -6.52 -27.87 9.59
N SER A 476 -6.05 -28.82 10.40
CA SER A 476 -5.22 -29.92 9.91
C SER A 476 -6.04 -30.96 9.16
N ALA A 477 -5.41 -31.66 8.22
CA ALA A 477 -6.00 -32.82 7.56
C ALA A 477 -6.52 -33.84 8.59
N GLY A 478 -7.64 -34.48 8.27
CA GLY A 478 -8.35 -35.45 9.12
C GLY A 478 -9.46 -34.86 9.99
N SER A 479 -9.51 -33.54 10.20
CA SER A 479 -10.55 -32.89 11.00
C SER A 479 -11.67 -32.36 10.10
N ILE A 480 -12.93 -32.49 10.54
CA ILE A 480 -14.12 -32.05 9.80
C ILE A 480 -14.78 -30.93 10.60
N SER A 481 -14.94 -29.76 10.01
CA SER A 481 -15.56 -28.62 10.68
C SER A 481 -16.28 -27.70 9.72
N SER A 482 -17.26 -26.98 10.26
CA SER A 482 -17.94 -25.89 9.60
C SER A 482 -18.05 -24.68 10.51
N CYS A 483 -17.76 -23.51 9.96
CA CYS A 483 -17.95 -22.22 10.62
C CYS A 483 -18.34 -21.15 9.58
N GLU A 484 -18.89 -20.05 10.07
CA GLU A 484 -19.25 -18.90 9.26
C GLU A 484 -18.57 -17.65 9.79
N ILE A 485 -18.10 -16.78 8.89
CA ILE A 485 -17.48 -15.50 9.23
C ILE A 485 -18.19 -14.39 8.46
N GLU A 486 -18.60 -13.34 9.17
CA GLU A 486 -19.22 -12.16 8.57
C GLU A 486 -18.17 -11.12 8.20
N PHE A 487 -17.21 -10.85 9.08
CA PHE A 487 -16.11 -9.94 8.80
C PHE A 487 -14.87 -10.22 9.64
N ILE A 488 -13.76 -9.65 9.18
CA ILE A 488 -12.54 -9.49 9.96
C ILE A 488 -12.03 -8.05 9.84
N LYS A 489 -11.52 -7.52 10.94
CA LYS A 489 -10.90 -6.19 11.02
C LYS A 489 -9.60 -6.24 11.78
N VAL A 490 -8.62 -5.48 11.32
CA VAL A 490 -7.33 -5.34 11.99
C VAL A 490 -6.90 -3.89 12.02
N ARG A 491 -6.41 -3.48 13.19
CA ARG A 491 -5.82 -2.18 13.44
C ARG A 491 -4.36 -2.32 13.80
#